data_AF-A0A645EXV5-F1
#
_entry.id   AF-A0A645EXV5-F1
#
_cell.length_a   1.000
_cell.length_b   1.000
_cell.length_c   1.000
_cell.angle_alpha   90.00
_cell.angle_beta   90.00
_cell.angle_gamma   90.00
#
_symmetry.space_group_name_H-M   'P 1'
#
loop_
_entity.id
_entity.type
_entity.pdbx_description
1 polymer ?
#
loop_
_entity_poly.entity_id
_entity_poly.type
_entity_poly.pdbx_seq_one_letter_code
_entity_poly.pdbx_strand_id
1 'polypeptide(L)'
;MICEAYYAYWAESSLVNQRMIDMAKALGKQDATKAEDFVAALHDLIVACGVVDLKMSDYGILKEDLKMYTEVAFETMGSLFKADPGEMTFEDCLKIYERSYQ
;
A
#
# COMPACT_ATOMS: atom_id res chain seq x y z
N MET A 1 3.89 6.91 -2.90
CA MET A 1 2.47 7.22 -2.63
C MET A 1 1.58 6.00 -2.87
N ILE A 2 0.75 5.64 -1.89
CA ILE A 2 -0.15 4.46 -1.81
C ILE A 2 0.53 3.14 -1.48
N CYS A 3 1.53 2.69 -2.25
CA CYS A 3 2.02 1.30 -2.14
C CYS A 3 2.49 0.92 -0.72
N GLU A 4 3.22 1.80 -0.03
CA GLU A 4 3.70 1.54 1.33
C GLU A 4 2.54 1.34 2.32
N ALA A 5 1.53 2.22 2.30
CA ALA A 5 0.35 2.10 3.15
C ALA A 5 -0.50 0.87 2.80
N TYR A 6 -0.64 0.54 1.52
CA TYR A 6 -1.34 -0.66 1.05
C TYR A 6 -0.66 -1.94 1.54
N TYR A 7 0.67 -2.05 1.39
CA TYR A 7 1.39 -3.23 1.86
C TYR A 7 1.51 -3.30 3.38
N ALA A 8 1.53 -2.16 4.07
CA ALA A 8 1.42 -2.11 5.53
C ALA A 8 0.08 -2.69 6.01
N TYR A 9 -1.04 -2.32 5.38
CA TYR A 9 -2.36 -2.89 5.70
C TYR A 9 -2.37 -4.43 5.60
N TRP A 10 -1.77 -4.99 4.54
CA TRP A 10 -1.70 -6.44 4.37
C TRP A 10 -0.69 -7.12 5.29
N ALA A 11 0.39 -6.45 5.68
CA ALA A 11 1.31 -6.94 6.69
C ALA A 11 0.62 -7.01 8.07
N GLU A 12 -0.23 -6.04 8.40
CA GLU A 12 -1.02 -6.00 9.64
C GLU A 12 -2.11 -7.09 9.70
N SER A 13 -2.67 -7.52 8.55
CA SER A 13 -3.80 -8.48 8.50
C SER A 13 -3.41 -9.95 8.75
N SER A 14 -2.11 -10.28 8.76
CA SER A 14 -1.55 -11.63 8.87
C SER A 14 -1.87 -12.62 7.73
N LEU A 15 -2.72 -12.24 6.77
CA LEU A 15 -3.21 -13.11 5.68
C LEU A 15 -2.11 -13.53 4.69
N VAL A 16 -1.03 -12.75 4.61
CA VAL A 16 0.02 -12.88 3.57
C VAL A 16 1.43 -12.94 4.13
N ASN A 17 1.60 -13.31 5.40
CA ASN A 17 2.89 -13.27 6.08
C ASN A 17 4.03 -13.93 5.29
N GLN A 18 3.85 -15.18 4.86
CA GLN A 18 4.89 -15.90 4.12
C GLN A 18 5.20 -15.23 2.78
N ARG A 19 4.16 -14.81 2.03
CA ARG A 19 4.33 -14.11 0.75
C ARG A 19 5.10 -12.80 0.92
N MET A 20 4.82 -12.04 1.98
CA MET A 20 5.55 -10.80 2.28
C MET A 20 7.01 -11.09 2.62
N ILE A 21 7.28 -12.09 3.46
CA ILE A 21 8.66 -12.53 3.76
C ILE A 21 9.42 -12.90 2.48
N ASP A 22 8.78 -13.65 1.57
CA ASP A 22 9.39 -14.06 0.30
C ASP A 22 9.68 -12.84 -0.60
N MET A 23 8.75 -11.87 -0.66
CA MET A 23 8.97 -10.63 -1.40
C MET A 23 10.08 -9.77 -0.78
N ALA A 24 10.20 -9.71 0.55
CA ALA A 24 11.29 -9.01 1.23
C ALA A 24 12.66 -9.59 0.84
N LYS A 25 12.77 -10.93 0.82
CA LYS A 25 13.97 -11.64 0.37
C LYS A 25 14.25 -11.39 -1.11
N ALA A 26 13.22 -11.35 -1.96
CA ALA A 26 13.36 -11.02 -3.38
C ALA A 26 13.87 -9.58 -3.61
N LEU A 27 13.56 -8.65 -2.70
CA LEU A 27 14.10 -7.29 -2.68
C LEU A 27 15.51 -7.18 -2.06
N GLY A 28 16.11 -8.30 -1.65
CA GLY A 28 17.48 -8.34 -1.15
C GLY A 28 17.61 -8.46 0.37
N LYS A 29 16.51 -8.40 1.14
CA LYS A 29 16.51 -8.57 2.60
C LYS A 29 16.47 -10.06 2.98
N GLN A 30 17.61 -10.75 2.83
CA GLN A 30 17.72 -12.21 2.97
C GLN A 30 17.36 -12.74 4.38
N ASP A 31 17.53 -11.90 5.40
CA ASP A 31 17.24 -12.20 6.80
C ASP A 31 15.80 -11.88 7.22
N ALA A 32 14.89 -11.60 6.27
CA ALA A 32 13.49 -11.31 6.58
C ALA A 32 12.79 -12.50 7.28
N THR A 33 12.10 -12.19 8.37
CA THR A 33 11.39 -13.15 9.24
C THR A 33 9.93 -12.80 9.51
N LYS A 34 9.50 -11.58 9.18
CA LYS A 34 8.12 -11.10 9.39
C LYS A 34 7.62 -10.27 8.20
N ALA A 35 6.31 -10.09 8.10
CA ALA A 35 5.69 -9.42 6.95
C ALA A 35 6.14 -7.95 6.81
N GLU A 36 6.35 -7.26 7.93
CA GLU A 36 6.78 -5.87 8.00
C GLU A 36 8.19 -5.66 7.43
N ASP A 37 9.01 -6.72 7.34
CA ASP A 37 10.32 -6.65 6.70
C ASP A 37 10.19 -6.33 5.20
N PHE A 38 9.08 -6.71 4.56
CA PHE A 38 8.79 -6.32 3.19
C PHE A 38 8.50 -4.82 3.08
N VAL A 39 7.72 -4.26 3.99
CA VAL A 39 7.39 -2.82 3.98
C VAL A 39 8.67 -2.00 4.16
N ALA A 40 9.57 -2.43 5.04
CA ALA A 40 10.89 -1.81 5.20
C ALA A 40 11.74 -1.90 3.92
N ALA A 41 11.83 -3.08 3.30
CA ALA A 41 12.57 -3.26 2.05
C ALA A 41 11.96 -2.47 0.87
N LEU A 42 10.63 -2.35 0.84
CA LEU A 42 9.91 -1.52 -0.13
C LEU A 42 10.22 -0.03 0.08
N HIS A 43 10.29 0.44 1.32
CA HIS A 43 10.69 1.81 1.64
C HIS A 43 12.11 2.10 1.16
N ASP A 44 13.07 1.21 1.43
CA ASP A 44 14.44 1.34 0.95
C ASP A 44 14.50 1.42 -0.58
N LEU A 45 13.68 0.63 -1.29
CA LEU A 45 13.54 0.71 -2.74
C LEU A 45 12.96 2.05 -3.21
N ILE A 46 11.92 2.56 -2.55
CA ILE A 46 11.31 3.87 -2.82
C ILE A 46 12.34 5.00 -2.68
N VAL A 47 13.18 4.94 -1.64
CA VAL A 47 14.30 5.88 -1.42
C VAL A 47 15.35 5.74 -2.53
N ALA A 48 15.77 4.52 -2.85
CA ALA A 48 16.76 4.28 -3.91
C ALA A 48 16.29 4.75 -5.30
N CYS A 49 14.98 4.68 -5.55
CA CYS A 49 14.36 5.21 -6.77
C CYS A 49 14.17 6.74 -6.76
N GLY A 50 14.44 7.42 -5.63
CA GLY A 50 14.31 8.88 -5.52
C GLY A 50 12.86 9.38 -5.52
N VAL A 51 11.91 8.55 -5.10
CA VAL A 51 10.46 8.86 -5.14
C VAL A 51 9.80 8.89 -3.75
N VAL A 52 10.61 8.94 -2.70
CA VAL A 52 10.13 8.99 -1.30
C VAL A 52 9.35 10.27 -1.00
N ASP A 53 9.73 11.38 -1.61
CA ASP A 53 9.11 12.70 -1.37
C ASP A 53 7.89 12.97 -2.24
N LEU A 54 7.43 12.01 -3.05
CA LEU A 54 6.20 12.18 -3.82
C LEU A 54 4.99 12.24 -2.88
N LYS A 55 4.20 13.30 -2.97
CA LYS A 55 2.96 13.51 -2.19
C LYS A 55 1.77 13.79 -3.08
N MET A 56 0.60 13.28 -2.70
CA MET A 56 -0.60 13.45 -3.54
C MET A 56 -0.92 14.93 -3.71
N SER A 57 -0.72 15.70 -2.64
CA SER A 57 -0.90 17.15 -2.64
C SER A 57 -0.03 17.88 -3.67
N ASP A 58 1.16 17.38 -3.99
CA ASP A 58 2.06 18.02 -4.96
C ASP A 58 1.54 17.89 -6.40
N TYR A 59 0.58 16.98 -6.63
CA TYR A 59 -0.09 16.76 -7.90
C TYR A 59 -1.50 17.39 -7.96
N GLY A 60 -1.86 18.21 -6.97
CA GLY A 60 -3.15 18.92 -6.93
C GLY A 60 -4.34 18.06 -6.46
N ILE A 61 -4.08 16.86 -5.92
CA ILE A 61 -5.11 16.06 -5.25
C ILE A 61 -5.45 16.74 -3.93
N LEU A 62 -6.74 17.02 -3.70
CA LEU A 62 -7.21 17.60 -2.46
C LEU A 62 -7.60 16.51 -1.46
N LYS A 63 -7.36 16.75 -0.18
CA LYS A 63 -7.74 15.80 0.89
C LYS A 63 -9.24 15.51 0.90
N GLU A 64 -10.06 16.50 0.57
CA GLU A 64 -11.53 16.36 0.48
C GLU A 64 -11.98 15.43 -0.66
N ASP A 65 -11.14 15.24 -1.69
CA ASP A 65 -11.43 14.37 -2.83
C ASP A 65 -11.13 12.90 -2.56
N LEU A 66 -10.43 12.54 -1.47
CA LEU A 66 -10.02 11.16 -1.20
C LEU A 66 -11.21 10.19 -1.14
N LYS A 67 -12.36 10.63 -0.60
CA LYS A 67 -13.57 9.82 -0.57
C LYS A 67 -14.08 9.53 -1.99
N MET A 68 -14.11 10.52 -2.86
CA MET A 68 -14.50 10.37 -4.26
C MET A 68 -13.56 9.40 -4.99
N TYR A 69 -12.24 9.49 -4.76
CA TYR A 69 -11.29 8.54 -5.35
C TYR A 69 -11.53 7.11 -4.88
N THR A 70 -11.87 6.90 -3.61
CA THR A 70 -12.27 5.59 -3.10
C THR A 70 -13.55 5.09 -3.79
N GLU A 71 -14.58 5.93 -3.91
CA GLU A 71 -15.83 5.58 -4.63
C GLU A 71 -15.54 5.13 -6.06
N VAL A 72 -14.76 5.93 -6.80
CA VAL A 72 -14.38 5.61 -8.19
C VAL A 72 -13.56 4.32 -8.30
N ALA A 73 -12.68 4.04 -7.31
CA ALA A 73 -11.91 2.80 -7.29
C ALA A 73 -12.82 1.57 -7.19
N PHE A 74 -13.84 1.60 -6.32
CA PHE A 74 -14.81 0.51 -6.20
C PHE A 74 -15.75 0.43 -7.40
N GLU A 75 -16.21 1.55 -7.93
CA GLU A 75 -17.15 1.57 -9.05
C GLU A 75 -16.51 1.14 -10.37
N THR A 76 -15.31 1.63 -10.67
CA THR A 76 -14.65 1.40 -11.97
C THR A 76 -13.79 0.14 -11.94
N MET A 77 -13.15 -0.15 -10.81
CA MET A 77 -12.16 -1.22 -10.67
C MET A 77 -12.54 -2.26 -9.60
N GLY A 78 -13.79 -2.28 -9.13
CA GLY A 78 -14.25 -3.15 -8.03
C GLY A 78 -14.00 -4.64 -8.24
N SER A 79 -13.92 -5.12 -9.48
CA SER A 79 -13.56 -6.51 -9.77
C SER A 79 -12.13 -6.86 -9.38
N LEU A 80 -11.20 -5.89 -9.37
CA LEU A 80 -9.80 -6.09 -9.01
C LEU A 80 -9.61 -6.31 -7.51
N PHE A 81 -10.47 -5.74 -6.66
CA PHE A 81 -10.46 -6.00 -5.22
C PHE A 81 -10.71 -7.48 -4.88
N LYS A 82 -11.31 -8.27 -5.79
CA LYS A 82 -11.46 -9.72 -5.63
C LYS A 82 -10.14 -10.49 -5.78
N ALA A 83 -9.11 -9.85 -6.34
CA ALA A 83 -7.77 -10.41 -6.46
C ALA A 83 -6.88 -10.04 -5.26
N ASP A 84 -7.38 -9.22 -4.34
CA ASP A 84 -6.69 -8.90 -3.11
C ASP A 84 -6.60 -10.14 -2.20
N PRO A 85 -5.63 -10.17 -1.27
CA PRO A 85 -5.47 -11.30 -0.35
C PRO A 85 -6.66 -11.60 0.57
N GLY A 86 -7.54 -10.63 0.76
CA GLY A 86 -8.75 -10.72 1.56
C GLY A 86 -9.73 -9.62 1.19
N GLU A 87 -10.88 -9.58 1.86
CA GLU A 87 -11.84 -8.51 1.67
C GLU A 87 -11.26 -7.18 2.18
N MET A 88 -11.25 -6.16 1.32
CA MET A 88 -10.94 -4.78 1.69
C MET A 88 -12.24 -3.98 1.67
N THR A 89 -12.59 -3.39 2.82
CA THR A 89 -13.77 -2.54 2.92
C THR A 89 -13.51 -1.16 2.30
N PHE A 90 -14.59 -0.41 2.02
CA PHE A 90 -14.49 0.98 1.58
C PHE A 90 -13.69 1.82 2.58
N GLU A 91 -13.97 1.65 3.87
CA GLU A 91 -13.29 2.37 4.95
C GLU A 91 -11.80 2.03 5.04
N ASP A 92 -11.42 0.78 4.80
CA ASP A 92 -10.01 0.37 4.76
C ASP A 92 -9.27 1.02 3.58
N CYS A 93 -9.88 1.02 2.40
CA CYS A 93 -9.34 1.67 1.22
C CYS A 93 -9.20 3.20 1.42
N LEU A 94 -10.20 3.85 2.01
CA LEU A 94 -10.15 5.27 2.36
C LEU A 94 -9.01 5.57 3.35
N LYS A 95 -8.81 4.73 4.37
CA LYS A 95 -7.67 4.89 5.31
C LYS A 95 -6.32 4.75 4.61
N ILE A 96 -6.20 3.88 3.60
CA ILE A 96 -4.98 3.75 2.80
C ILE A 96 -4.70 5.07 2.05
N TYR A 97 -5.73 5.68 1.43
CA TYR A 97 -5.61 7.00 0.82
C TYR A 97 -5.20 8.08 1.83
N GLU A 98 -5.87 8.15 2.98
CA GLU A 98 -5.58 9.13 4.03
C GLU A 98 -4.15 9.02 4.56
N ARG A 99 -3.67 7.80 4.80
CA ARG A 99 -2.28 7.51 5.23
C ARG A 99 -1.25 7.90 4.16
N SER A 100 -1.65 7.96 2.89
CA SER A 100 -0.76 8.18 1.74
C SER A 100 -0.77 9.61 1.22
N TYR A 101 -1.57 10.50 1.81
CA TYR A 101 -1.85 11.81 1.25
C TYR A 101 -0.66 12.78 1.25
N GLN A 102 0.13 12.82 2.34
CA GLN A 102 1.22 13.78 2.56
C GLN A 102 2.48 13.17 3.17
#